data_AF-A0A3D3E4V2-F1
#
_entry.id   AF-A0A3D3E4V2-F1
#
_cell.length_a   1.000
_cell.length_b   1.000
_cell.length_c   1.000
_cell.angle_alpha   90.00
_cell.angle_beta   90.00
_cell.angle_gamma   90.00
#
_symmetry.space_group_name_H-M   'P 1'
#
loop_
_entity.id
_entity.type
_entity.pdbx_description
1 polymer ?
#
loop_
_entity_poly.entity_id
_entity_poly.type
_entity_poly.pdbx_seq_one_letter_code
_entity_poly.pdbx_strand_id
1 'polypeptide(L)'
;RCRKPSGVDGISEGIFQLFVNDDRSAELRLNNILSRLQQAPAYLRIEASVITQPIKRWRDVELEQGDGLPDLFRTIQNWAKETDYPKQDELKKAIEACNSALDIYLNDLKTRECLIGFQIGEDKVNELLALRNIQQSPAELIQMARSFMTETQSLLSTLNKRLCKKYGLGNTTDEQLHEFLNEKFAAKIKNGKLNSILDYYSAQIQSINEFIEKRHLFALPAQQEIRLLQTPSFLEPVIPAGAMWPPLALRPGKKTSLVYLT
;
A
#
# COMPACT_ATOMS: atom_id res chain seq x y z
N ARG A 1 -12.14 25.21 -4.75
CA ARG A 1 -10.73 25.48 -5.17
C ARG A 1 -9.85 24.44 -4.48
N CYS A 2 -9.15 23.61 -5.25
CA CYS A 2 -8.40 22.47 -4.73
C CYS A 2 -6.97 22.89 -4.32
N ARG A 3 -6.48 22.39 -3.18
CA ARG A 3 -5.12 22.63 -2.65
C ARG A 3 -4.28 21.35 -2.51
N LYS A 4 -4.90 20.18 -2.65
CA LYS A 4 -4.22 18.89 -2.72
C LYS A 4 -4.36 18.38 -4.17
N PRO A 5 -3.29 18.44 -4.98
CA PRO A 5 -3.29 17.76 -6.28
C PRO A 5 -3.65 16.28 -6.13
N SER A 6 -4.32 15.72 -7.14
CA SER A 6 -4.73 14.30 -7.14
C SER A 6 -4.75 13.66 -8.54
N GLY A 7 -4.05 14.28 -9.50
CA GLY A 7 -4.06 13.83 -10.90
C GLY A 7 -3.39 12.48 -11.10
N VAL A 8 -2.29 12.24 -10.38
CA VAL A 8 -1.51 11.02 -10.41
C VAL A 8 -2.29 9.85 -9.83
N ASP A 9 -2.77 9.98 -8.58
CA ASP A 9 -3.61 8.97 -7.92
C ASP A 9 -4.88 8.69 -8.74
N GLY A 10 -5.53 9.74 -9.28
CA GLY A 10 -6.77 9.61 -10.06
C GLY A 10 -6.62 8.76 -11.33
N ILE A 11 -5.43 8.71 -11.92
CA ILE A 11 -5.11 7.81 -13.03
C ILE A 11 -4.73 6.42 -12.50
N SER A 12 -3.75 6.39 -11.60
CA SER A 12 -2.98 5.20 -11.25
C SER A 12 -3.76 4.20 -10.40
N GLU A 13 -4.59 4.63 -9.44
CA GLU A 13 -5.27 3.73 -8.49
C GLU A 13 -6.15 2.70 -9.21
N GLY A 14 -6.98 3.15 -10.14
CA GLY A 14 -7.87 2.28 -10.90
C GLY A 14 -7.11 1.34 -11.85
N ILE A 15 -5.99 1.81 -12.42
CA ILE A 15 -5.12 0.96 -13.24
C ILE A 15 -4.47 -0.12 -12.38
N PHE A 16 -3.94 0.26 -11.21
CA PHE A 16 -3.29 -0.66 -10.29
C PHE A 16 -4.24 -1.75 -9.81
N GLN A 17 -5.50 -1.41 -9.48
CA GLN A 17 -6.51 -2.39 -9.12
C GLN A 17 -6.77 -3.41 -10.25
N LEU A 18 -6.91 -2.93 -11.49
CA LEU A 18 -7.06 -3.78 -12.67
C LEU A 18 -5.81 -4.59 -12.99
N PHE A 19 -4.63 -4.11 -12.57
CA PHE A 19 -3.34 -4.74 -12.85
C PHE A 19 -2.93 -5.78 -11.79
N VAL A 20 -3.36 -5.62 -10.53
CA VAL A 20 -2.89 -6.45 -9.41
C VAL A 20 -3.98 -7.34 -8.81
N ASN A 21 -5.21 -6.84 -8.72
CA ASN A 21 -6.27 -7.50 -7.94
C ASN A 21 -7.56 -7.64 -8.76
N ASP A 22 -7.42 -8.20 -9.97
CA ASP A 22 -8.51 -8.54 -10.87
C ASP A 22 -8.26 -9.92 -11.51
N ASP A 23 -9.21 -10.84 -11.30
CA ASP A 23 -9.14 -12.25 -11.67
C ASP A 23 -9.67 -12.56 -13.07
N ARG A 24 -10.16 -11.54 -13.80
CA ARG A 24 -10.58 -11.68 -15.20
C ARG A 24 -9.36 -11.93 -16.11
N SER A 25 -9.63 -12.31 -17.35
CA SER A 25 -8.56 -12.52 -18.34
C SER A 25 -7.72 -11.26 -18.54
N ALA A 26 -6.44 -11.45 -18.88
CA ALA A 26 -5.52 -10.35 -19.17
C ALA A 26 -6.09 -9.40 -20.23
N GLU A 27 -6.71 -9.95 -21.29
CA GLU A 27 -7.33 -9.17 -22.35
C GLU A 27 -8.44 -8.22 -21.84
N LEU A 28 -9.36 -8.70 -21.01
CA LEU A 28 -10.43 -7.85 -20.46
C LEU A 28 -9.88 -6.73 -19.58
N ARG A 29 -8.86 -7.05 -18.80
CA ARG A 29 -8.20 -6.10 -17.89
C ARG A 29 -7.41 -5.04 -18.67
N LEU A 30 -6.66 -5.46 -19.69
CA LEU A 30 -5.89 -4.57 -20.58
C LEU A 30 -6.81 -3.67 -21.42
N ASN A 31 -7.97 -4.15 -21.87
CA ASN A 31 -8.98 -3.31 -22.53
C ASN A 31 -9.46 -2.17 -21.60
N ASN A 32 -9.71 -2.47 -20.32
CA ASN A 32 -10.12 -1.44 -19.36
C ASN A 32 -8.99 -0.48 -19.01
N ILE A 33 -7.76 -0.97 -18.88
CA ILE A 33 -6.57 -0.12 -18.68
C ILE A 33 -6.37 0.81 -19.88
N LEU A 34 -6.47 0.29 -21.11
CA LEU A 34 -6.40 1.08 -22.35
C LEU A 34 -7.45 2.20 -22.34
N SER A 35 -8.71 1.87 -22.03
CA SER A 35 -9.80 2.86 -21.97
C SER A 35 -9.53 3.96 -20.93
N ARG A 36 -8.94 3.62 -19.77
CA ARG A 36 -8.56 4.61 -18.75
C ARG A 36 -7.40 5.50 -19.22
N LEU A 37 -6.36 4.92 -19.81
CA LEU A 37 -5.21 5.67 -20.34
C LEU A 37 -5.61 6.64 -21.44
N GLN A 38 -6.58 6.28 -22.29
CA GLN A 38 -7.13 7.18 -23.31
C GLN A 38 -7.84 8.40 -22.72
N GLN A 39 -8.40 8.29 -21.51
CA GLN A 39 -9.09 9.39 -20.82
C GLN A 39 -8.15 10.26 -19.98
N ALA A 40 -7.00 9.71 -19.58
CA ALA A 40 -6.04 10.36 -18.69
C ALA A 40 -5.61 11.78 -19.15
N PRO A 41 -5.31 12.05 -20.43
CA PRO A 41 -4.93 13.39 -20.86
C PRO A 41 -5.99 14.46 -20.62
N ALA A 42 -7.27 14.14 -20.83
CA ALA A 42 -8.37 15.07 -20.59
C ALA A 42 -8.59 15.28 -19.08
N TYR A 43 -8.49 14.19 -18.30
CA TYR A 43 -8.59 14.23 -16.84
C TYR A 43 -7.51 15.13 -16.22
N LEU A 44 -6.24 14.95 -16.58
CA LEU A 44 -5.12 15.74 -16.04
C LEU A 44 -5.26 17.23 -16.36
N ARG A 45 -5.77 17.56 -17.55
CA ARG A 45 -6.03 18.95 -17.94
C ARG A 45 -7.08 19.60 -17.04
N ILE A 46 -8.17 18.88 -16.76
CA ILE A 46 -9.23 19.36 -15.86
C ILE A 46 -8.67 19.49 -14.43
N GLU A 47 -7.92 18.50 -13.97
CA GLU A 47 -7.34 18.51 -12.62
C GLU A 47 -6.39 19.70 -12.43
N ALA A 48 -5.50 19.98 -13.39
CA ALA A 48 -4.68 21.18 -13.38
C ALA A 48 -5.53 22.46 -13.25
N SER A 49 -6.66 22.54 -13.96
CA SER A 49 -7.48 23.76 -13.97
C SER A 49 -8.16 24.08 -12.62
N VAL A 50 -8.42 23.07 -11.78
CA VAL A 50 -9.13 23.25 -10.49
C VAL A 50 -8.19 23.42 -9.30
N ILE A 51 -6.91 23.05 -9.48
CA ILE A 51 -5.86 23.32 -8.51
C ILE A 51 -5.59 24.82 -8.52
N THR A 52 -5.50 25.40 -7.32
CA THR A 52 -5.21 26.83 -7.16
C THR A 52 -3.80 27.01 -6.64
N GLN A 53 -3.65 27.33 -5.36
CA GLN A 53 -2.37 27.39 -4.67
C GLN A 53 -2.20 26.08 -3.88
N PRO A 54 -1.45 25.11 -4.40
CA PRO A 54 -1.28 23.84 -3.71
C PRO A 54 -0.50 24.00 -2.40
N ILE A 55 -0.70 23.06 -1.48
CA ILE A 55 0.18 22.94 -0.30
C ILE A 55 1.47 22.25 -0.75
N LYS A 56 2.63 22.81 -0.38
CA LYS A 56 3.96 22.37 -0.80
C LYS A 56 4.16 20.86 -0.62
N ARG A 57 3.79 20.35 0.57
CA ARG A 57 3.88 18.93 0.92
C ARG A 57 3.07 18.04 -0.03
N TRP A 58 1.82 18.40 -0.31
CA TRP A 58 0.97 17.59 -1.19
C TRP A 58 1.40 17.65 -2.64
N ARG A 59 1.88 18.82 -3.10
CA ARG A 59 2.47 18.93 -4.43
C ARG A 59 3.78 18.14 -4.55
N ASP A 60 4.62 18.10 -3.51
CA ASP A 60 5.84 17.27 -3.53
C ASP A 60 5.49 15.78 -3.64
N VAL A 61 4.52 15.30 -2.87
CA VAL A 61 4.05 13.90 -2.96
C VAL A 61 3.52 13.59 -4.35
N GLU A 62 2.69 14.46 -4.92
CA GLU A 62 2.16 14.29 -6.28
C GLU A 62 3.28 14.19 -7.33
N LEU A 63 4.32 15.03 -7.22
CA LEU A 63 5.48 14.99 -8.12
C LEU A 63 6.26 13.69 -7.98
N GLU A 64 6.55 13.27 -6.75
CA GLU A 64 7.28 12.03 -6.45
C GLU A 64 6.53 10.81 -6.98
N GLN A 65 5.21 10.73 -6.75
CA GLN A 65 4.38 9.66 -7.31
C GLN A 65 4.36 9.72 -8.84
N GLY A 66 4.22 10.91 -9.42
CA GLY A 66 4.20 11.15 -10.86
C GLY A 66 5.44 10.63 -11.57
N ASP A 67 6.62 10.82 -10.99
CA ASP A 67 7.89 10.34 -11.54
C ASP A 67 7.94 8.81 -11.66
N GLY A 68 7.17 8.07 -10.85
CA GLY A 68 7.11 6.60 -10.88
C GLY A 68 6.10 6.00 -11.88
N LEU A 69 5.15 6.77 -12.41
CA LEU A 69 4.11 6.26 -13.30
C LEU A 69 4.61 5.69 -14.64
N PRO A 70 5.61 6.29 -15.31
CA PRO A 70 6.15 5.74 -16.55
C PRO A 70 6.65 4.30 -16.41
N ASP A 71 7.21 3.93 -15.26
CA ASP A 71 7.69 2.58 -14.97
C ASP A 71 6.55 1.58 -14.80
N LEU A 72 5.45 1.98 -14.14
CA LEU A 72 4.22 1.19 -14.09
C LEU A 72 3.67 0.94 -15.51
N PHE A 73 3.61 1.98 -16.34
CA PHE A 73 3.10 1.84 -17.71
C PHE A 73 4.00 0.96 -18.59
N ARG A 74 5.33 1.04 -18.42
CA ARG A 74 6.27 0.11 -19.06
C ARG A 74 6.01 -1.34 -18.64
N THR A 75 5.73 -1.56 -17.37
CA THR A 75 5.39 -2.90 -16.84
C THR A 75 4.09 -3.42 -17.46
N ILE A 76 3.06 -2.58 -17.58
CA ILE A 76 1.79 -2.92 -18.26
C ILE A 76 2.03 -3.25 -19.74
N GLN A 77 2.88 -2.48 -20.42
CA GLN A 77 3.23 -2.75 -21.81
C GLN A 77 3.94 -4.10 -21.98
N ASN A 78 4.84 -4.47 -21.06
CA ASN A 78 5.48 -5.78 -21.06
C ASN A 78 4.46 -6.90 -20.82
N TRP A 79 3.57 -6.72 -19.85
CA TRP A 79 2.49 -7.67 -19.59
C TRP A 79 1.58 -7.88 -20.81
N ALA A 80 1.27 -6.80 -21.56
CA ALA A 80 0.51 -6.90 -22.80
C ALA A 80 1.23 -7.71 -23.89
N LYS A 81 2.57 -7.65 -23.96
CA LYS A 81 3.37 -8.48 -24.87
C LYS A 81 3.38 -9.94 -24.44
N GLU A 82 3.61 -10.20 -23.15
CA GLU A 82 3.65 -11.55 -22.57
C GLU A 82 2.33 -12.33 -22.72
N THR A 83 1.22 -11.60 -22.86
CA THR A 83 -0.13 -12.17 -22.99
C THR A 83 -0.69 -12.09 -24.40
N ASP A 84 0.15 -11.77 -25.40
CA ASP A 84 -0.24 -11.64 -26.82
C ASP A 84 -1.47 -10.75 -27.04
N TYR A 85 -1.55 -9.64 -26.31
CA TYR A 85 -2.72 -8.75 -26.34
C TYR A 85 -2.92 -8.16 -27.75
N PRO A 86 -4.13 -8.24 -28.35
CA PRO A 86 -4.34 -7.87 -29.75
C PRO A 86 -4.21 -6.36 -30.04
N LYS A 87 -4.40 -5.49 -29.02
CA LYS A 87 -4.36 -4.02 -29.19
C LYS A 87 -3.07 -3.40 -28.63
N GLN A 88 -1.94 -4.07 -28.79
CA GLN A 88 -0.64 -3.59 -28.31
C GLN A 88 -0.27 -2.20 -28.84
N ASP A 89 -0.52 -1.93 -30.13
CA ASP A 89 -0.22 -0.62 -30.73
C ASP A 89 -1.09 0.51 -30.19
N GLU A 90 -2.38 0.25 -29.96
CA GLU A 90 -3.28 1.22 -29.34
C GLU A 90 -2.88 1.51 -27.89
N LEU A 91 -2.51 0.47 -27.14
CA LEU A 91 -2.02 0.58 -25.77
C LEU A 91 -0.72 1.39 -25.71
N LYS A 92 0.23 1.13 -26.60
CA LYS A 92 1.47 1.90 -26.70
C LYS A 92 1.19 3.38 -26.94
N LYS A 93 0.34 3.71 -27.91
CA LYS A 93 -0.03 5.11 -28.21
C LYS A 93 -0.74 5.79 -27.02
N ALA A 94 -1.62 5.06 -26.32
CA ALA A 94 -2.31 5.59 -25.15
C ALA A 94 -1.33 5.86 -23.98
N ILE A 95 -0.35 4.97 -23.77
CA ILE A 95 0.72 5.16 -22.77
C ILE A 95 1.56 6.40 -23.13
N GLU A 96 1.99 6.54 -24.38
CA GLU A 96 2.79 7.68 -24.84
C GLU A 96 2.03 9.01 -24.64
N ALA A 97 0.75 9.05 -25.02
CA ALA A 97 -0.11 10.22 -24.81
C ALA A 97 -0.33 10.53 -23.33
N CYS A 98 -0.51 9.50 -22.49
CA CYS A 98 -0.64 9.65 -21.04
C CYS A 98 0.65 10.21 -20.42
N ASN A 99 1.82 9.70 -20.80
CA ASN A 99 3.11 10.20 -20.33
C ASN A 99 3.33 11.65 -20.73
N SER A 100 3.06 12.02 -21.98
CA SER A 100 3.17 13.43 -22.41
C SER A 100 2.23 14.35 -21.63
N ALA A 101 0.99 13.92 -21.37
CA ALA A 101 0.04 14.70 -20.58
C ALA A 101 0.44 14.81 -19.11
N LEU A 102 1.00 13.73 -18.55
CA LEU A 102 1.56 13.70 -17.21
C LEU A 102 2.73 14.66 -17.08
N ASP A 103 3.67 14.66 -18.02
CA ASP A 103 4.81 15.59 -18.03
C ASP A 103 4.34 17.05 -18.03
N ILE A 104 3.34 17.38 -18.86
CA ILE A 104 2.75 18.73 -18.88
C ILE A 104 2.16 19.08 -17.52
N TYR A 105 1.38 18.18 -16.93
CA TYR A 105 0.75 18.36 -15.62
C TYR A 105 1.77 18.57 -14.50
N LEU A 106 2.79 17.71 -14.41
CA LEU A 106 3.82 17.78 -13.38
C LEU A 106 4.69 19.04 -13.55
N ASN A 107 5.01 19.44 -14.78
CA ASN A 107 5.76 20.67 -15.03
C ASN A 107 4.98 21.92 -14.65
N ASP A 108 3.67 21.95 -14.94
CA ASP A 108 2.79 23.01 -14.44
C ASP A 108 2.81 23.07 -12.90
N LEU A 109 2.63 21.94 -12.21
CA LEU A 109 2.69 21.87 -10.73
C LEU A 109 4.01 22.38 -10.14
N LYS A 110 5.15 22.11 -10.80
CA LYS A 110 6.47 22.59 -10.36
C LYS A 110 6.56 24.11 -10.32
N THR A 111 5.84 24.80 -11.21
CA THR A 111 5.86 26.27 -11.32
C THR A 111 4.87 26.99 -10.40
N ARG A 112 3.94 26.26 -9.77
CA ARG A 112 2.89 26.88 -8.94
C ARG A 112 3.43 27.38 -7.61
N GLU A 113 2.98 28.57 -7.24
CA GLU A 113 3.18 29.09 -5.90
C GLU A 113 2.53 28.15 -4.87
N CYS A 114 3.26 27.85 -3.79
CA CYS A 114 2.84 26.87 -2.80
C CYS A 114 2.66 27.49 -1.41
N LEU A 115 1.65 27.00 -0.69
CA LEU A 115 1.52 27.23 0.76
C LEU A 115 2.41 26.25 1.53
N ILE A 116 3.18 26.74 2.49
CA ILE A 116 4.02 25.89 3.36
C ILE A 116 3.22 25.40 4.57
N GLY A 117 2.44 26.29 5.19
CA GLY A 117 1.56 25.96 6.31
C GLY A 117 0.25 25.32 5.86
N PHE A 118 -0.15 24.24 6.53
CA PHE A 118 -1.43 23.54 6.29
C PHE A 118 -2.15 23.18 7.59
N GLN A 119 -1.88 23.93 8.67
CA GLN A 119 -2.66 23.77 9.90
C GLN A 119 -4.13 24.05 9.59
N ILE A 120 -5.00 23.12 10.01
CA ILE A 120 -6.46 23.23 9.79
C ILE A 120 -7.19 23.84 10.99
N GLY A 121 -6.50 24.03 12.12
CA GLY A 121 -7.08 24.53 13.36
C GLY A 121 -7.85 23.46 14.14
N GLU A 122 -8.06 23.70 15.43
CA GLU A 122 -8.71 22.74 16.33
C GLU A 122 -10.15 22.44 15.94
N ASP A 123 -10.91 23.45 15.51
CA ASP A 123 -12.30 23.27 15.08
C ASP A 123 -12.42 22.26 13.93
N LYS A 124 -11.53 22.33 12.95
CA LYS A 124 -11.50 21.36 11.83
C LYS A 124 -11.02 19.98 12.26
N VAL A 125 -10.13 19.90 13.25
CA VAL A 125 -9.78 18.60 13.85
C VAL A 125 -11.00 18.00 14.54
N ASN A 126 -11.74 18.78 15.33
CA ASN A 126 -12.96 18.31 15.99
C ASN A 126 -14.03 17.86 14.98
N GLU A 127 -14.24 18.60 13.89
CA GLU A 127 -15.10 18.16 12.78
C GLU A 127 -14.65 16.81 12.20
N LEU A 128 -13.34 16.62 11.95
CA LEU A 128 -12.80 15.36 11.43
C LEU A 128 -12.93 14.19 12.41
N LEU A 129 -12.79 14.44 13.71
CA LEU A 129 -12.98 13.43 14.76
C LEU A 129 -14.45 13.00 14.84
N ALA A 130 -15.38 13.97 14.82
CA ALA A 130 -16.81 13.70 14.81
C ALA A 130 -17.24 12.89 13.59
N LEU A 131 -16.72 13.20 12.39
CA LEU A 131 -16.97 12.44 11.16
C LEU A 131 -16.49 10.98 11.25
N ARG A 132 -15.49 10.70 12.09
CA ARG A 132 -14.96 9.35 12.36
C ARG A 132 -15.59 8.70 13.59
N ASN A 133 -16.61 9.33 14.19
CA ASN A 133 -17.26 8.93 15.42
C ASN A 133 -16.29 8.75 16.60
N ILE A 134 -15.22 9.57 16.64
CA ILE A 134 -14.27 9.63 17.75
C ILE A 134 -14.76 10.71 18.71
N GLN A 135 -15.06 10.29 19.94
CA GLN A 135 -15.67 11.16 20.96
C GLN A 135 -14.63 11.92 21.80
N GLN A 136 -13.38 11.48 21.79
CA GLN A 136 -12.28 12.13 22.50
C GLN A 136 -11.89 13.44 21.82
N SER A 137 -11.60 14.44 22.65
CA SER A 137 -11.00 15.70 22.22
C SER A 137 -9.55 15.53 21.76
N PRO A 138 -8.99 16.47 20.98
CA PRO A 138 -7.58 16.46 20.59
C PRO A 138 -6.63 16.38 21.80
N ALA A 139 -6.95 17.07 22.89
CA ALA A 139 -6.15 17.05 24.12
C ALA A 139 -6.15 15.66 24.79
N GLU A 140 -7.30 15.00 24.86
CA GLU A 140 -7.41 13.64 25.39
C GLU A 140 -6.65 12.63 24.53
N LEU A 141 -6.74 12.75 23.20
CA LEU A 141 -5.98 11.90 22.27
C LEU A 141 -4.46 12.07 22.45
N ILE A 142 -3.99 13.31 22.64
CA ILE A 142 -2.58 13.59 22.95
C ILE A 142 -2.16 12.92 24.26
N GLN A 143 -3.00 13.02 25.30
CA GLN A 143 -2.72 12.40 26.59
C GLN A 143 -2.67 10.88 26.49
N MET A 144 -3.63 10.26 25.80
CA MET A 144 -3.66 8.81 25.54
C MET A 144 -2.40 8.35 24.81
N ALA A 145 -1.98 9.08 23.77
CA ALA A 145 -0.76 8.76 23.01
C ALA A 145 0.50 8.83 23.90
N ARG A 146 0.61 9.86 24.75
CA ARG A 146 1.75 10.01 25.68
C ARG A 146 1.79 8.87 26.69
N SER A 147 0.67 8.55 27.32
CA SER A 147 0.57 7.44 28.27
C SER A 147 0.97 6.11 27.62
N PHE A 148 0.42 5.82 26.44
CA PHE A 148 0.76 4.62 25.67
C PHE A 148 2.26 4.52 25.33
N MET A 149 2.89 5.62 24.94
CA MET A 149 4.34 5.66 24.65
C MET A 149 5.18 5.39 25.90
N THR A 150 4.83 5.98 27.05
CA THR A 150 5.52 5.74 28.32
C THR A 150 5.40 4.28 28.76
N GLU A 151 4.19 3.71 28.69
CA GLU A 151 3.94 2.31 29.04
C GLU A 151 4.70 1.34 28.12
N THR A 152 4.70 1.62 26.81
CA THR A 152 5.42 0.83 25.81
C THR A 152 6.93 0.85 26.07
N GLN A 153 7.51 2.01 26.36
CA GLN A 153 8.94 2.12 26.66
C GLN A 153 9.33 1.32 27.92
N SER A 154 8.48 1.35 28.95
CA SER A 154 8.69 0.58 30.17
C SER A 154 8.62 -0.94 29.91
N LEU A 155 7.65 -1.35 29.09
CA LEU A 155 7.49 -2.74 28.68
C LEU A 155 8.70 -3.23 27.88
N LEU A 156 9.16 -2.46 26.89
CA LEU A 156 10.34 -2.81 26.08
C LEU A 156 11.59 -2.96 26.94
N SER A 157 11.87 -2.00 27.84
CA SER A 157 13.01 -2.09 28.76
C SER A 157 12.94 -3.34 29.66
N THR A 158 11.74 -3.70 30.12
CA THR A 158 11.51 -4.90 30.93
C THR A 158 11.73 -6.18 30.12
N LEU A 159 11.20 -6.23 28.89
CA LEU A 159 11.38 -7.35 27.98
C LEU A 159 12.84 -7.51 27.59
N ASN A 160 13.56 -6.42 27.34
CA ASN A 160 14.98 -6.44 27.01
C ASN A 160 15.79 -7.18 28.07
N LYS A 161 15.69 -6.75 29.33
CA LYS A 161 16.37 -7.41 30.46
C LYS A 161 16.03 -8.90 30.55
N ARG A 162 14.75 -9.26 30.36
CA ARG A 162 14.29 -10.66 30.43
C ARG A 162 14.84 -11.49 29.28
N LEU A 163 14.86 -10.95 28.07
CA LEU A 163 15.28 -11.66 26.86
C LEU A 163 16.80 -11.75 26.77
N CYS A 164 17.55 -10.72 27.16
CA CYS A 164 19.00 -10.80 27.28
C CYS A 164 19.41 -11.91 28.26
N LYS A 165 18.76 -11.98 29.43
CA LYS A 165 18.96 -13.09 30.36
C LYS A 165 18.60 -14.45 29.75
N LYS A 166 17.45 -14.56 29.06
CA LYS A 166 16.98 -15.80 28.43
C LYS A 166 17.95 -16.33 27.37
N TYR A 167 18.56 -15.44 26.59
CA TYR A 167 19.44 -15.80 25.47
C TYR A 167 20.93 -15.66 25.77
N GLY A 168 21.30 -15.32 27.01
CA GLY A 168 22.71 -15.17 27.41
C GLY A 168 23.41 -13.97 26.77
N LEU A 169 22.66 -12.93 26.43
CA LEU A 169 23.20 -11.69 25.86
C LEU A 169 23.65 -10.75 26.99
N GLY A 170 24.63 -9.89 26.68
CA GLY A 170 25.01 -8.78 27.55
C GLY A 170 23.93 -7.70 27.62
N ASN A 171 24.28 -6.53 28.19
CA ASN A 171 23.42 -5.35 28.09
C ASN A 171 23.39 -4.89 26.62
N THR A 172 22.20 -4.85 26.04
CA THR A 172 21.96 -4.39 24.67
C THR A 172 20.92 -3.28 24.67
N THR A 173 20.94 -2.43 23.65
CA THR A 173 19.79 -1.55 23.37
C THR A 173 18.60 -2.37 22.87
N ASP A 174 17.42 -1.75 22.82
CA ASP A 174 16.22 -2.41 22.29
C ASP A 174 16.38 -2.73 20.79
N GLU A 175 17.05 -1.86 20.04
CA GLU A 175 17.36 -2.05 18.62
C GLU A 175 18.29 -3.26 18.40
N GLN A 176 19.38 -3.34 19.17
CA GLN A 176 20.32 -4.46 19.08
C GLN A 176 19.67 -5.80 19.42
N LEU A 177 18.81 -5.81 20.45
CA LEU A 177 18.06 -7.01 20.78
C LEU A 177 17.08 -7.37 19.65
N HIS A 178 16.39 -6.38 19.06
CA HIS A 178 15.52 -6.62 17.92
C HIS A 178 16.25 -7.21 16.71
N GLU A 179 17.43 -6.68 16.36
CA GLU A 179 18.26 -7.24 15.29
C GLU A 179 18.63 -8.70 15.56
N PHE A 180 19.11 -9.00 16.77
CA PHE A 180 19.41 -10.38 17.17
C PHE A 180 18.19 -11.31 17.07
N LEU A 181 17.02 -10.85 17.53
CA LEU A 181 15.80 -11.65 17.47
C LEU A 181 15.35 -11.88 16.01
N ASN A 182 15.44 -10.85 15.17
CA ASN A 182 15.14 -10.94 13.74
C ASN A 182 16.04 -11.99 13.08
N GLU A 183 17.35 -12.00 13.35
CA GLU A 183 18.27 -13.00 12.82
C GLU A 183 17.98 -14.41 13.36
N LYS A 184 17.78 -14.52 14.68
CA LYS A 184 17.55 -15.81 15.35
C LYS A 184 16.27 -16.50 14.88
N PHE A 185 15.22 -15.72 14.64
CA PHE A 185 13.89 -16.20 14.27
C PHE A 185 13.55 -15.96 12.79
N ALA A 186 14.51 -15.53 11.98
CA ALA A 186 14.34 -15.35 10.55
C ALA A 186 13.78 -16.64 9.90
N ALA A 187 12.76 -16.47 9.05
CA ALA A 187 12.29 -17.56 8.22
C ALA A 187 13.42 -18.00 7.28
N LYS A 188 13.76 -19.29 7.30
CA LYS A 188 14.86 -19.84 6.50
C LYS A 188 14.34 -20.39 5.18
N ILE A 189 15.01 -20.02 4.10
CA ILE A 189 14.80 -20.64 2.79
C ILE A 189 15.25 -22.11 2.89
N LYS A 190 14.34 -23.03 2.63
CA LYS A 190 14.61 -24.46 2.56
C LYS A 190 14.89 -24.86 1.11
N ASN A 191 15.94 -25.64 0.90
CA ASN A 191 16.33 -26.18 -0.41
C ASN A 191 16.49 -25.12 -1.52
N GLY A 192 16.85 -23.88 -1.16
CA GLY A 192 16.98 -22.76 -2.11
C GLY A 192 15.67 -22.29 -2.75
N LYS A 193 14.50 -22.73 -2.27
CA LYS A 193 13.20 -22.38 -2.85
C LYS A 193 12.49 -21.31 -2.03
N LEU A 194 12.24 -20.14 -2.62
CA LEU A 194 11.53 -19.04 -1.97
C LEU A 194 10.12 -19.45 -1.49
N ASN A 195 9.45 -20.36 -2.20
CA ASN A 195 8.15 -20.92 -1.79
C ASN A 195 8.15 -21.60 -0.40
N SER A 196 9.32 -22.01 0.12
CA SER A 196 9.41 -22.53 1.49
C SER A 196 9.08 -21.49 2.56
N ILE A 197 9.16 -20.19 2.23
CA ILE A 197 8.67 -19.09 3.06
C ILE A 197 7.14 -19.10 3.10
N LEU A 198 6.48 -19.33 1.96
CA LEU A 198 5.01 -19.45 1.90
C LEU A 198 4.50 -20.63 2.75
N ASP A 199 5.21 -21.76 2.76
CA ASP A 199 4.90 -22.91 3.62
C ASP A 199 4.98 -22.53 5.11
N TYR A 200 6.02 -21.78 5.49
CA TYR A 200 6.19 -21.30 6.86
C TYR A 200 5.01 -20.42 7.30
N TYR A 201 4.62 -19.43 6.49
CA TYR A 201 3.47 -18.58 6.79
C TYR A 201 2.15 -19.36 6.80
N SER A 202 1.96 -20.32 5.89
CA SER A 202 0.79 -21.20 5.87
C SER A 202 0.66 -22.00 7.17
N ALA A 203 1.77 -22.54 7.68
CA ALA A 203 1.80 -23.25 8.96
C ALA A 203 1.49 -22.33 10.15
N GLN A 204 1.95 -21.06 10.13
CA GLN A 204 1.60 -20.09 11.17
C GLN A 204 0.10 -19.76 11.18
N ILE A 205 -0.50 -19.56 10.00
CA ILE A 205 -1.95 -19.33 9.88
C ILE A 205 -2.73 -20.51 10.47
N GLN A 206 -2.34 -21.74 10.13
CA GLN A 206 -2.99 -22.94 10.67
C GLN A 206 -2.86 -23.02 12.20
N SER A 207 -1.65 -22.83 12.73
CA SER A 207 -1.37 -22.83 14.17
C SER A 207 -2.21 -21.79 14.93
N ILE A 208 -2.36 -20.59 14.36
CA ILE A 208 -3.20 -19.53 14.93
C ILE A 208 -4.68 -19.93 14.92
N ASN A 209 -5.18 -20.48 13.80
CA ASN A 209 -6.57 -20.96 13.70
C ASN A 209 -6.88 -22.07 14.71
N GLU A 210 -5.98 -23.06 14.84
CA GLU A 210 -6.10 -24.13 15.84
C GLU A 210 -6.12 -23.58 17.27
N PHE A 211 -5.28 -22.58 17.56
CA PHE A 211 -5.26 -21.91 18.87
C PHE A 211 -6.59 -21.19 19.15
N ILE A 212 -7.12 -20.45 18.18
CA ILE A 212 -8.40 -19.73 18.30
C ILE A 212 -9.55 -20.70 18.52
N GLU A 213 -9.61 -21.77 17.72
CA GLU A 213 -10.66 -22.77 17.78
C GLU A 213 -10.63 -23.51 19.13
N LYS A 214 -9.45 -24.01 19.53
CA LYS A 214 -9.25 -24.73 20.80
C LYS A 214 -9.58 -23.86 22.03
N ARG A 215 -9.39 -22.55 21.92
CA ARG A 215 -9.65 -21.59 23.01
C ARG A 215 -11.02 -20.92 22.90
N HIS A 216 -11.79 -21.21 21.86
CA HIS A 216 -13.09 -20.58 21.56
C HIS A 216 -13.05 -19.05 21.65
N LEU A 217 -11.97 -18.41 21.16
CA LEU A 217 -11.78 -16.96 21.30
C LEU A 217 -12.74 -16.17 20.42
N PHE A 218 -12.93 -16.60 19.17
CA PHE A 218 -13.83 -16.00 18.20
C PHE A 218 -14.19 -17.00 17.11
N ALA A 219 -15.33 -16.77 16.43
CA ALA A 219 -15.74 -17.60 15.31
C ALA A 219 -14.82 -17.37 14.10
N LEU A 220 -14.35 -18.47 13.49
CA LEU A 220 -13.60 -18.41 12.25
C LEU A 220 -14.57 -18.33 11.06
N PRO A 221 -14.54 -17.25 10.26
CA PRO A 221 -15.52 -17.05 9.19
C PRO A 221 -15.27 -18.02 8.02
N ALA A 222 -16.13 -19.03 7.87
CA ALA A 222 -16.02 -20.05 6.81
C ALA A 222 -16.05 -19.50 5.37
N GLN A 223 -16.64 -18.32 5.17
CA GLN A 223 -16.76 -17.65 3.87
C GLN A 223 -15.63 -16.66 3.57
N GLN A 224 -14.54 -16.71 4.34
CA GLN A 224 -13.35 -15.90 4.12
C GLN A 224 -12.10 -16.78 3.95
N GLU A 225 -11.14 -16.29 3.18
CA GLU A 225 -9.87 -16.97 2.92
C GLU A 225 -8.73 -15.97 2.83
N ILE A 226 -7.54 -16.40 3.23
CA ILE A 226 -6.29 -15.69 2.95
C ILE A 226 -5.49 -16.56 1.98
N ARG A 227 -5.13 -16.01 0.82
CA ARG A 227 -4.22 -16.67 -0.13
C ARG A 227 -2.86 -16.02 -0.05
N LEU A 228 -1.87 -16.82 0.35
CA LEU A 228 -0.47 -16.45 0.30
C LEU A 228 0.05 -16.74 -1.11
N LEU A 229 0.63 -15.73 -1.75
CA LEU A 229 1.14 -15.80 -3.12
C LEU A 229 2.58 -15.29 -3.13
N GLN A 230 3.44 -15.93 -3.92
CA GLN A 230 4.71 -15.30 -4.29
C GLN A 230 4.40 -14.09 -5.16
N THR A 231 5.07 -12.96 -4.91
CA THR A 231 5.03 -11.80 -5.81
C THR A 231 5.47 -12.24 -7.21
N PRO A 232 4.60 -12.16 -8.24
CA PRO A 232 5.00 -12.40 -9.63
C PRO A 232 6.08 -11.41 -10.03
N SER A 233 7.02 -11.81 -10.90
CA SER A 233 8.17 -10.99 -11.30
C SER A 233 7.78 -9.60 -11.82
N PHE A 234 6.70 -9.49 -12.59
CA PHE A 234 6.21 -8.21 -13.11
C PHE A 234 5.64 -7.28 -12.01
N LEU A 235 5.32 -7.81 -10.82
CA LEU A 235 4.85 -7.03 -9.66
C LEU A 235 5.96 -6.70 -8.65
N GLU A 236 7.13 -7.34 -8.73
CA GLU A 236 8.26 -7.08 -7.82
C GLU A 236 8.66 -5.59 -7.76
N PRO A 237 8.70 -4.82 -8.87
CA PRO A 237 9.02 -3.39 -8.80
C PRO A 237 7.99 -2.57 -8.01
N VAL A 238 6.77 -3.08 -7.84
CA VAL A 238 5.66 -2.38 -7.18
C VAL A 238 5.37 -2.93 -5.78
N ILE A 239 5.84 -4.15 -5.46
CA ILE A 239 5.65 -4.83 -4.17
C ILE A 239 7.02 -5.18 -3.57
N PRO A 240 7.65 -4.27 -2.82
CA PRO A 240 9.06 -4.40 -2.43
C PRO A 240 9.35 -5.43 -1.33
N ALA A 241 8.38 -5.77 -0.48
CA ALA A 241 8.58 -6.75 0.62
C ALA A 241 7.37 -7.66 0.80
N GLY A 242 6.17 -7.08 0.71
CA GLY A 242 4.92 -7.81 0.73
C GLY A 242 3.75 -6.84 0.78
N ALA A 243 2.58 -7.33 0.41
CA ALA A 243 1.37 -6.52 0.42
C ALA A 243 0.14 -7.39 0.65
N MET A 244 -0.79 -6.87 1.43
CA MET A 244 -2.08 -7.49 1.68
C MET A 244 -3.17 -6.67 0.99
N TRP A 245 -3.95 -7.32 0.15
CA TRP A 245 -5.17 -6.77 -0.40
C TRP A 245 -6.38 -7.43 0.25
N PRO A 246 -7.32 -6.64 0.81
CA PRO A 246 -8.59 -7.17 1.28
C PRO A 246 -9.42 -7.69 0.09
N PRO A 247 -10.40 -8.57 0.36
CA PRO A 247 -11.35 -8.99 -0.66
C PRO A 247 -12.10 -7.78 -1.20
N LEU A 248 -12.30 -7.75 -2.52
CA LEU A 248 -13.15 -6.73 -3.13
C LEU A 248 -14.60 -6.88 -2.61
N ALA A 249 -15.14 -5.78 -2.08
CA ALA A 249 -16.42 -5.76 -1.38
C ALA A 249 -17.55 -6.40 -2.21
N LEU A 250 -17.61 -6.09 -3.51
CA LEU A 250 -18.67 -6.54 -4.42
C LEU A 250 -18.30 -7.79 -5.24
N ARG A 251 -17.09 -8.36 -5.08
CA ARG A 251 -16.71 -9.59 -5.81
C ARG A 251 -17.56 -10.77 -5.29
N PRO A 252 -18.22 -11.54 -6.17
CA PRO A 252 -19.01 -12.70 -5.77
C PRO A 252 -18.13 -13.82 -5.22
N GLY A 253 -18.76 -14.77 -4.51
CA GLY A 253 -18.07 -15.93 -3.94
C GLY A 253 -17.36 -15.65 -2.62
N LYS A 254 -16.42 -16.55 -2.28
CA LYS A 254 -15.68 -16.52 -1.02
C LYS A 254 -14.79 -15.28 -0.95
N LYS A 255 -14.88 -14.54 0.16
CA LYS A 255 -14.13 -13.29 0.35
C LYS A 255 -12.67 -13.63 0.61
N THR A 256 -11.87 -13.51 -0.45
CA THR A 256 -10.46 -13.88 -0.44
C THR A 256 -9.57 -12.64 -0.34
N SER A 257 -8.78 -12.55 0.74
CA SER A 257 -7.66 -11.64 0.83
C SER A 257 -6.46 -12.22 0.09
N LEU A 258 -5.72 -11.38 -0.63
CA LEU A 258 -4.47 -11.77 -1.29
C LEU A 258 -3.30 -11.21 -0.49
N VAL A 259 -2.31 -12.04 -0.17
CA VAL A 259 -1.09 -11.62 0.51
C VAL A 259 0.08 -12.03 -0.37
N TYR A 260 0.72 -11.03 -0.97
CA TYR A 260 1.93 -11.22 -1.75
C TYR A 260 3.15 -11.08 -0.84
N LEU A 261 4.10 -12.00 -1.00
CA LEU A 261 5.36 -12.02 -0.26
C LEU A 261 6.52 -12.09 -1.27
N THR A 262 7.55 -11.29 -1.00
CA THR A 262 8.79 -11.20 -1.78
C THR A 262 9.93 -11.88 -1.03
#